data_AF-U7QNX0-F1
#
_entry.id   AF-U7QNX0-F1
#
_cell.length_a   1.000
_cell.length_b   1.000
_cell.length_c   1.000
_cell.angle_alpha   90.00
_cell.angle_beta   90.00
_cell.angle_gamma   90.00
#
_symmetry.space_group_name_H-M   'P 1'
#
loop_
_entity.id
_entity.type
_entity.pdbx_description
1 polymer ?
#
loop_
_entity_poly.entity_id
_entity_poly.type
_entity_poly.pdbx_seq_one_letter_code
_entity_poly.pdbx_strand_id
1 'polypeptide(L)'
;ILLLLLGDLISTFCYHVPEHIFGKFHAVVHHSPNRSFVRYAILTKKPVALITGFFGAFPYLMFIPLFWIISPIGTILGLILAECHVEWRHVSLQHWQTPTRVKWICKIFCITTPERHWEHHLNSRVAFGDIFTFYDKPAQAWFRVLLRWKKMFRARYS
;
A
#
# COMPACT_ATOMS: atom_id res chain seq x y z
N ILE A 1 6.51 11.72 11.16
CA ILE A 1 7.15 11.51 9.83
C ILE A 1 7.95 10.21 9.79
N LEU A 2 8.88 9.95 10.73
CA LEU A 2 9.69 8.72 10.69
C LEU A 2 8.85 7.42 10.68
N LEU A 3 7.79 7.36 11.49
CA LEU A 3 6.81 6.26 11.45
C LEU A 3 6.22 6.04 10.04
N LEU A 4 5.82 7.13 9.36
CA LEU A 4 5.28 7.05 8.01
C LEU A 4 6.34 6.59 7.00
N LEU A 5 7.57 7.11 7.11
CA LEU A 5 8.66 6.76 6.20
C LEU A 5 9.05 5.28 6.30
N LEU A 6 9.21 4.76 7.51
CA LEU A 6 9.57 3.36 7.74
C LEU A 6 8.38 2.43 7.51
N GLY A 7 7.18 2.83 7.95
CA GLY A 7 5.96 2.07 7.70
C GLY A 7 5.69 1.92 6.21
N ASP A 8 5.79 3.00 5.43
CA ASP A 8 5.64 2.97 3.98
C ASP A 8 6.75 2.18 3.28
N LEU A 9 8.00 2.26 3.77
CA LEU A 9 9.09 1.43 3.26
C LEU A 9 8.78 -0.06 3.44
N ILE A 10 8.47 -0.49 4.66
CA ILE A 10 8.19 -1.91 4.93
C ILE A 10 6.90 -2.35 4.22
N SER A 11 5.86 -1.51 4.23
CA SER A 11 4.61 -1.77 3.50
C SER A 11 4.88 -1.97 2.02
N THR A 12 5.56 -1.03 1.37
CA THR A 12 5.83 -1.06 -0.06
C THR A 12 6.68 -2.27 -0.46
N PHE A 13 7.84 -2.46 0.17
CA PHE A 13 8.83 -3.43 -0.31
C PHE A 13 8.64 -4.85 0.23
N CYS A 14 8.11 -4.99 1.44
CA CYS A 14 7.98 -6.29 2.10
C CYS A 14 6.56 -6.86 2.06
N TYR A 15 5.54 -6.02 1.82
CA TYR A 15 4.15 -6.46 1.76
C TYR A 15 3.51 -6.20 0.39
N HIS A 16 3.32 -4.95 0.00
CA HIS A 16 2.55 -4.52 -1.16
C HIS A 16 3.10 -5.10 -2.47
N VAL A 17 4.39 -4.87 -2.78
CA VAL A 17 5.01 -5.39 -4.02
C VAL A 17 5.03 -6.92 -4.05
N PRO A 18 5.47 -7.64 -2.99
CA PRO A 18 5.36 -9.10 -2.95
C PRO A 18 3.93 -9.62 -3.12
N GLU A 19 2.93 -9.01 -2.50
CA GLU A 19 1.53 -9.41 -2.61
C GLU A 19 0.97 -9.27 -4.04
N HIS A 20 1.41 -8.28 -4.82
CA HIS A 20 1.04 -8.21 -6.25
C HIS A 20 1.57 -9.38 -7.08
N ILE A 21 2.65 -10.01 -6.64
CA ILE A 21 3.32 -11.07 -7.39
C ILE A 21 2.88 -12.45 -6.89
N PHE A 22 2.83 -12.64 -5.57
CA PHE A 22 2.58 -13.93 -4.93
C PHE A 22 1.20 -14.00 -4.26
N GLY A 23 0.63 -12.84 -3.89
CA GLY A 23 -0.62 -12.72 -3.15
C GLY A 23 -1.84 -12.95 -4.01
N LYS A 24 -2.72 -13.85 -3.57
CA LYS A 24 -4.01 -14.11 -4.24
C LYS A 24 -5.08 -13.11 -3.80
N PHE A 25 -5.13 -12.79 -2.50
CA PHE A 25 -6.21 -11.99 -1.93
C PHE A 25 -6.01 -10.49 -2.16
N HIS A 26 -4.76 -10.01 -2.18
CA HIS A 26 -4.48 -8.61 -2.50
C HIS A 26 -5.05 -8.24 -3.87
N ALA A 27 -4.72 -9.00 -4.92
CA ALA A 27 -5.25 -8.72 -6.25
C ALA A 27 -6.78 -8.84 -6.35
N VAL A 28 -7.40 -9.81 -5.66
CA VAL A 28 -8.85 -10.05 -5.72
C VAL A 28 -9.65 -9.02 -4.93
N VAL A 29 -9.14 -8.59 -3.78
CA VAL A 29 -9.89 -7.75 -2.84
C VAL A 29 -9.51 -6.29 -2.99
N HIS A 30 -8.21 -5.97 -2.99
CA HIS A 30 -7.71 -4.60 -3.03
C HIS A 30 -8.06 -3.89 -4.33
N HIS A 31 -8.02 -4.58 -5.47
CA HIS A 31 -8.44 -4.04 -6.76
C HIS A 31 -9.94 -4.18 -7.06
N SER A 32 -10.72 -4.79 -6.15
CA SER A 32 -12.17 -4.86 -6.34
C SER A 32 -12.84 -3.50 -6.09
N PRO A 33 -14.05 -3.25 -6.60
CA PRO A 33 -14.79 -2.02 -6.28
C PRO A 33 -15.12 -1.86 -4.79
N ASN A 34 -15.24 -2.97 -4.04
CA ASN A 34 -15.71 -2.96 -2.65
C ASN A 34 -14.58 -2.96 -1.60
N ARG A 35 -13.31 -3.13 -2.04
CA ARG A 35 -12.01 -2.96 -1.32
C ARG A 35 -11.92 -3.41 0.15
N SER A 36 -12.83 -4.24 0.64
CA SER A 36 -12.92 -4.61 2.05
C SER A 36 -12.60 -6.09 2.24
N PHE A 37 -11.47 -6.36 2.89
CA PHE A 37 -11.07 -7.71 3.29
C PHE A 37 -12.04 -8.33 4.28
N VAL A 38 -12.62 -7.53 5.19
CA VAL A 38 -13.65 -7.99 6.12
C VAL A 38 -14.90 -8.46 5.38
N ARG A 39 -15.43 -7.61 4.50
CA ARG A 39 -16.61 -7.94 3.70
C ARG A 39 -16.36 -9.18 2.83
N TYR A 40 -15.19 -9.24 2.18
CA TYR A 40 -14.81 -10.40 1.37
C TYR A 40 -14.72 -11.69 2.20
N ALA A 41 -14.07 -11.63 3.37
CA ALA A 41 -13.91 -12.78 4.26
C ALA A 41 -15.25 -13.34 4.73
N ILE A 42 -16.19 -12.46 5.10
CA ILE A 42 -17.55 -12.84 5.52
C ILE A 42 -18.32 -13.46 4.34
N LEU A 43 -18.41 -12.75 3.20
CA LEU A 43 -19.23 -13.18 2.06
C LEU A 43 -18.71 -14.46 1.39
N THR A 44 -17.39 -14.63 1.32
CA THR A 44 -16.77 -15.79 0.66
C THR A 44 -16.39 -16.91 1.63
N LYS A 45 -16.65 -16.73 2.94
CA LYS A 45 -16.25 -17.64 4.02
C LYS A 45 -14.74 -17.96 4.02
N LYS A 46 -13.92 -16.95 3.70
CA LYS A 46 -12.45 -17.07 3.64
C LYS A 46 -11.78 -16.13 4.65
N PRO A 47 -11.71 -16.51 5.94
CA PRO A 47 -11.12 -15.66 6.98
C PRO A 47 -9.65 -15.36 6.75
N VAL A 48 -8.93 -16.20 6.00
CA VAL A 48 -7.52 -15.99 5.63
C VAL A 48 -7.30 -14.66 4.90
N ALA A 49 -8.30 -14.12 4.19
CA ALA A 49 -8.20 -12.81 3.55
C ALA A 49 -7.97 -11.66 4.56
N LEU A 50 -8.39 -11.82 5.82
CA LEU A 50 -8.14 -10.84 6.89
C LEU A 50 -6.66 -10.69 7.21
N ILE A 51 -5.88 -11.76 7.05
CA ILE A 51 -4.43 -11.74 7.29
C ILE A 51 -3.76 -10.82 6.28
N THR A 52 -4.13 -10.92 5.01
CA THR A 52 -3.67 -9.98 3.97
C THR A 52 -4.07 -8.56 4.34
N GLY A 53 -5.33 -8.30 4.69
CA GLY A 53 -5.77 -6.98 5.15
C GLY A 53 -4.96 -6.42 6.32
N PHE A 54 -4.66 -7.26 7.33
CA PHE A 54 -3.84 -6.87 8.49
C PHE A 54 -2.41 -6.54 8.10
N PHE A 55 -1.79 -7.31 7.20
CA PHE A 55 -0.42 -7.04 6.75
C PHE A 55 -0.29 -5.73 5.97
N GLY A 56 -1.38 -5.13 5.49
CA GLY A 56 -1.38 -3.76 4.98
C GLY A 56 -1.16 -2.69 6.05
N ALA A 57 -1.65 -2.92 7.27
CA ALA A 57 -1.51 -1.97 8.39
C ALA A 57 -0.33 -2.30 9.32
N PHE A 58 0.04 -3.59 9.42
CA PHE A 58 1.09 -4.09 10.30
C PHE A 58 2.43 -3.34 10.21
N PRO A 59 2.95 -2.96 9.01
CA PRO A 59 4.18 -2.19 8.87
C PRO A 59 4.21 -0.89 9.68
N TYR A 60 3.06 -0.26 9.91
CA TYR A 60 2.95 0.97 10.71
C TYR A 60 2.82 0.64 12.20
N LEU A 61 2.06 -0.41 12.53
CA LEU A 61 1.80 -0.82 13.91
C LEU A 61 3.05 -1.41 14.60
N MET A 62 3.92 -2.10 13.86
CA MET A 62 5.10 -2.75 14.43
C MET A 62 6.10 -1.77 15.05
N PHE A 63 6.10 -0.51 14.61
CA PHE A 63 6.98 0.52 15.16
C PHE A 63 6.39 1.28 16.35
N ILE A 64 5.15 0.97 16.77
CA ILE A 64 4.51 1.64 17.91
C ILE A 64 5.38 1.56 19.17
N PRO A 65 5.86 0.38 19.63
CA PRO A 65 6.63 0.31 20.88
C PRO A 65 7.89 1.20 20.84
N LEU A 66 8.57 1.25 19.69
CA LEU A 66 9.78 2.05 19.51
C LEU A 66 9.48 3.56 19.49
N PHE A 67 8.52 3.99 18.67
CA PHE A 67 8.22 5.42 18.55
C PHE A 67 7.42 5.97 19.72
N TRP A 68 6.71 5.12 20.46
CA TRP A 68 6.03 5.51 21.69
C TRP A 68 7.01 6.02 22.75
N ILE A 69 8.20 5.40 22.87
CA ILE A 69 9.24 5.83 23.79
C ILE A 69 9.78 7.21 23.41
N ILE A 70 9.87 7.51 22.10
CA ILE A 70 10.40 8.78 21.59
C ILE A 70 9.36 9.90 21.68
N SER A 71 8.13 9.63 21.23
CA SER A 71 7.01 10.57 21.28
C SER A 71 5.67 9.84 21.09
N PRO A 72 4.88 9.65 22.16
CA PRO A 72 3.52 9.11 22.05
C PRO A 72 2.63 9.94 21.13
N ILE A 73 2.67 11.27 21.28
CA ILE A 73 1.87 12.20 20.44
C ILE A 73 2.28 12.06 18.97
N GLY A 74 3.58 12.06 18.67
CA GLY A 74 4.07 11.89 17.30
C GLY A 74 3.69 10.53 16.70
N THR A 75 3.65 9.47 17.52
CA THR A 75 3.20 8.13 17.12
C THR A 75 1.71 8.13 16.76
N ILE A 76 0.86 8.68 17.63
CA ILE A 76 -0.58 8.79 17.39
C ILE A 76 -0.86 9.61 16.13
N LEU A 77 -0.24 10.79 15.99
CA LEU A 77 -0.40 11.63 14.80
C LEU A 77 0.09 10.91 13.54
N GLY A 78 1.19 10.16 13.62
CA GLY A 78 1.69 9.35 12.52
C GLY A 78 0.69 8.29 12.06
N LEU A 79 0.08 7.56 13.00
CA LEU A 79 -0.93 6.55 12.68
C LEU A 79 -2.19 7.18 12.07
N ILE A 80 -2.68 8.28 12.64
CA ILE A 80 -3.84 9.01 12.11
C ILE A 80 -3.55 9.47 10.68
N LEU A 81 -2.37 10.06 10.42
CA LEU A 81 -2.00 10.52 9.08
C LEU A 81 -1.87 9.37 8.08
N ALA A 82 -1.35 8.20 8.50
CA ALA A 82 -1.29 7.01 7.66
C ALA A 82 -2.70 6.58 7.24
N GLU A 83 -3.61 6.45 8.20
CA GLU A 83 -4.99 6.02 7.95
C GLU A 83 -5.76 7.04 7.09
N CYS A 84 -5.66 8.33 7.42
CA CYS A 84 -6.26 9.38 6.61
C CYS A 84 -5.75 9.37 5.17
N HIS A 85 -4.45 9.09 4.97
CA HIS A 85 -3.89 8.99 3.63
C HIS A 85 -4.42 7.75 2.88
N VAL A 86 -4.57 6.61 3.56
CA VAL A 86 -5.18 5.39 3.00
C VAL A 86 -6.59 5.66 2.51
N GLU A 87 -7.43 6.31 3.30
CA GLU A 87 -8.79 6.67 2.88
C GLU A 87 -8.77 7.69 1.73
N TRP A 88 -7.95 8.74 1.86
CA TRP A 88 -7.87 9.80 0.86
C TRP A 88 -7.43 9.30 -0.52
N ARG A 89 -6.43 8.43 -0.60
CA ARG A 89 -5.94 7.88 -1.88
C ARG A 89 -6.94 6.92 -2.56
N HIS A 90 -8.00 6.49 -1.86
CA HIS A 90 -9.04 5.61 -2.40
C HIS A 90 -10.35 6.32 -2.75
N VAL A 91 -10.44 7.64 -2.56
CA VAL A 91 -11.60 8.45 -2.96
C VAL A 91 -11.91 8.25 -4.45
N SER A 92 -13.21 8.18 -4.79
CA SER A 92 -13.67 7.97 -6.17
C SER A 92 -13.37 9.18 -7.06
N LEU A 93 -12.56 8.97 -8.09
CA LEU A 93 -12.22 10.00 -9.08
C LEU A 93 -13.40 10.44 -9.96
N GLN A 94 -14.51 9.70 -9.96
CA GLN A 94 -15.74 10.09 -10.64
C GLN A 94 -16.44 11.27 -9.93
N HIS A 95 -16.29 11.36 -8.60
CA HIS A 95 -16.97 12.35 -7.78
C HIS A 95 -16.04 13.46 -7.28
N TRP A 96 -14.74 13.20 -7.23
CA TRP A 96 -13.77 14.14 -6.67
C TRP A 96 -12.38 13.98 -7.29
N GLN A 97 -11.71 15.10 -7.57
CA GLN A 97 -10.32 15.11 -8.02
C GLN A 97 -9.49 16.03 -7.13
N THR A 98 -8.20 15.72 -7.00
CA THR A 98 -7.28 16.51 -6.19
C THR A 98 -7.10 17.90 -6.82
N PRO A 99 -7.37 19.00 -6.09
CA PRO A 99 -7.18 20.34 -6.60
C PRO A 99 -5.73 20.59 -7.05
N THR A 100 -5.52 21.40 -8.09
CA THR A 100 -4.19 21.62 -8.70
C THR A 100 -3.13 22.10 -7.68
N ARG A 101 -3.51 22.96 -6.74
CA ARG A 101 -2.62 23.43 -5.67
C ARG A 101 -2.18 22.29 -4.76
N VAL A 102 -3.11 21.40 -4.40
CA VAL A 102 -2.83 20.23 -3.57
C VAL A 102 -1.94 19.24 -4.33
N LYS A 103 -2.21 19.00 -5.63
CA LYS A 103 -1.32 18.18 -6.49
C LYS A 103 0.11 18.71 -6.52
N TRP A 104 0.27 20.03 -6.61
CA TRP A 104 1.58 20.66 -6.61
C TRP A 104 2.31 20.47 -5.28
N ILE A 105 1.61 20.65 -4.15
CA ILE A 105 2.15 20.37 -2.81
C ILE A 105 2.54 18.89 -2.68
N CYS A 106 1.67 17.96 -3.06
CA CYS A 106 1.96 16.53 -3.05
C CYS A 106 3.18 16.18 -3.91
N LYS A 107 3.34 16.83 -5.07
CA LYS A 107 4.53 16.63 -5.91
C LYS A 107 5.82 17.06 -5.21
N ILE A 108 5.81 18.18 -4.49
CA ILE A 108 6.99 18.68 -3.74
C ILE A 108 7.33 17.74 -2.58
N PHE A 109 6.33 17.31 -1.83
CA PHE A 109 6.52 16.43 -0.68
C PHE A 109 6.54 14.94 -1.07
N CYS A 110 6.53 14.64 -2.37
CA CYS A 110 6.51 13.30 -2.91
C CYS A 110 5.37 12.42 -2.35
N ILE A 111 4.17 12.96 -2.14
CA ILE A 111 3.01 12.23 -1.60
C ILE A 111 2.17 11.64 -2.75
N THR A 112 1.78 10.37 -2.61
CA THR A 112 0.91 9.66 -3.55
C THR A 112 -0.50 10.24 -3.50
N THR A 113 -1.04 10.66 -4.66
CA THR A 113 -2.40 11.20 -4.79
C THR A 113 -3.39 10.10 -5.19
N PRO A 114 -4.70 10.29 -4.99
CA PRO A 114 -5.72 9.34 -5.46
C PRO A 114 -5.66 9.09 -6.98
N GLU A 115 -5.30 10.07 -7.81
CA GLU A 115 -5.12 9.86 -9.25
C GLU A 115 -4.00 8.85 -9.55
N ARG A 116 -2.85 9.02 -8.90
CA ARG A 116 -1.71 8.12 -9.07
C ARG A 116 -1.99 6.73 -8.51
N HIS A 117 -2.65 6.66 -7.36
CA HIS A 117 -3.10 5.38 -6.80
C HIS A 117 -4.15 4.71 -7.68
N TRP A 118 -4.98 5.47 -8.39
CA TRP A 118 -5.92 4.91 -9.35
C TRP A 118 -5.23 4.32 -10.59
N GLU A 119 -4.17 4.95 -11.09
CA GLU A 119 -3.34 4.37 -12.16
C GLU A 119 -2.79 2.99 -11.77
N HIS A 120 -2.41 2.82 -10.49
CA HIS A 120 -2.02 1.53 -9.93
C HIS A 120 -3.16 0.50 -9.97
N HIS A 121 -4.38 0.91 -9.59
CA HIS A 121 -5.56 0.04 -9.66
C HIS A 121 -5.93 -0.37 -11.08
N LEU A 122 -5.74 0.53 -12.06
CA LEU A 122 -5.97 0.23 -13.48
C LEU A 122 -4.91 -0.73 -14.04
N ASN A 123 -3.67 -0.66 -13.54
CA ASN A 123 -2.58 -1.51 -13.99
C ASN A 123 -1.75 -2.06 -12.82
N SER A 124 -2.20 -3.20 -12.28
CA SER A 124 -1.53 -3.92 -11.18
C SER A 124 -0.12 -4.42 -11.50
N ARG A 125 0.36 -4.29 -12.74
CA ARG A 125 1.75 -4.60 -13.12
C ARG A 125 2.71 -3.46 -12.86
N VAL A 126 2.23 -2.30 -12.42
CA VAL A 126 3.06 -1.15 -12.04
C VAL A 126 2.94 -0.96 -10.54
N ALA A 127 4.03 -1.22 -9.82
CA ALA A 127 4.11 -0.98 -8.39
C ALA A 127 4.34 0.50 -8.07
N PHE A 128 3.78 0.95 -6.96
CA PHE A 128 3.96 2.31 -6.42
C PHE A 128 4.19 2.26 -4.91
N GLY A 129 4.79 3.32 -4.37
CA GLY A 129 4.87 3.55 -2.93
C GLY A 129 3.48 3.85 -2.37
N ASP A 130 3.19 3.33 -1.18
CA ASP A 130 1.86 3.47 -0.60
C ASP A 130 1.54 4.93 -0.24
N ILE A 131 2.47 5.60 0.42
CA ILE A 131 2.34 7.00 0.84
C ILE A 131 3.25 7.91 0.01
N PHE A 132 4.48 7.49 -0.22
CA PHE A 132 5.52 8.33 -0.82
C PHE A 132 5.95 7.85 -2.21
N THR A 133 5.78 8.74 -3.19
CA THR A 133 6.13 8.54 -4.60
C THR A 133 7.63 8.36 -4.87
N PHE A 134 8.52 8.75 -3.96
CA PHE A 134 9.95 8.48 -4.14
C PHE A 134 10.27 6.98 -4.03
N TYR A 135 9.39 6.18 -3.43
CA TYR A 135 9.50 4.72 -3.45
C TYR A 135 9.01 4.08 -4.75
N ASP A 136 8.36 4.81 -5.66
CA ASP A 136 7.78 4.25 -6.89
C ASP A 136 8.83 3.56 -7.78
N LYS A 137 9.91 4.28 -8.13
CA LYS A 137 10.94 3.73 -9.01
C LYS A 137 11.62 2.51 -8.39
N PRO A 138 12.05 2.55 -7.11
CA PRO A 138 12.55 1.34 -6.46
C PRO A 138 11.50 0.23 -6.38
N ALA A 139 10.23 0.52 -6.11
CA ALA A 139 9.15 -0.47 -6.00
C ALA A 139 8.94 -1.20 -7.34
N GLN A 140 8.97 -0.48 -8.46
CA GLN A 140 8.89 -1.06 -9.80
C GLN A 140 10.12 -1.91 -10.15
N ALA A 141 11.32 -1.49 -9.74
CA ALA A 141 12.51 -2.30 -9.89
C ALA A 141 12.40 -3.60 -9.10
N TRP A 142 11.94 -3.51 -7.85
CA TRP A 142 11.74 -4.65 -6.98
C TRP A 142 10.68 -5.62 -7.53
N PHE A 143 9.57 -5.09 -8.05
CA PHE A 143 8.54 -5.88 -8.72
C PHE A 143 9.12 -6.70 -9.88
N ARG A 144 9.95 -6.08 -10.73
CA ARG A 144 10.60 -6.78 -11.85
C ARG A 144 11.54 -7.89 -11.39
N VAL A 145 12.29 -7.66 -10.30
CA VAL A 145 13.20 -8.65 -9.71
C VAL A 145 12.40 -9.86 -9.20
N LEU A 146 11.39 -9.62 -8.36
CA LEU A 146 10.54 -10.67 -7.81
C LEU A 146 9.79 -11.45 -8.88
N LEU A 147 9.31 -10.78 -9.93
CA LEU A 147 8.65 -11.43 -11.05
C LEU A 147 9.60 -12.34 -11.82
N ARG A 148 10.86 -11.90 -12.03
CA ARG A 148 11.91 -12.73 -12.63
C ARG A 148 12.19 -13.95 -11.77
N TRP A 149 12.32 -13.78 -10.45
CA TRP A 149 12.51 -14.88 -9.51
C TRP A 149 11.36 -15.90 -9.58
N LYS A 150 10.11 -15.44 -9.52
CA LYS A 150 8.93 -16.31 -9.65
C LYS A 150 8.97 -17.13 -10.95
N LYS A 151 9.35 -16.52 -12.08
CA LYS A 151 9.47 -17.22 -13.37
C LYS A 151 10.58 -18.27 -13.37
N MET A 152 11.75 -17.95 -12.82
CA MET A 152 12.87 -18.90 -12.72
C MET A 152 12.52 -20.10 -11.82
N PHE A 153 11.89 -19.86 -10.66
CA PHE A 153 11.43 -20.94 -9.80
C PHE A 153 10.42 -21.85 -10.52
N ARG A 154 9.46 -21.28 -11.26
CA ARG A 154 8.53 -22.10 -12.05
C ARG A 154 9.25 -22.94 -13.10
N ALA A 155 10.17 -22.35 -13.86
CA ALA A 155 10.91 -23.06 -14.90
C ALA A 155 11.81 -24.21 -14.38
N ARG A 156 12.25 -24.13 -13.11
CA ARG A 156 13.13 -25.14 -12.50
C ARG A 156 12.37 -26.31 -11.85
N TYR A 157 11.12 -26.10 -11.47
CA TYR A 157 10.32 -27.04 -10.68
C TYR A 157 8.95 -27.36 -11.31
N SER A 158 8.74 -27.02 -12.58
CA SER A 158 7.63 -27.49 -13.43
C SER A 158 8.16 -28.49 -14.44
#